data_AF-A0A7S7MAH1-F1
#
_entry.id   AF-A0A7S7MAH1-F1
#
_cell.length_a   1.000
_cell.length_b   1.000
_cell.length_c   1.000
_cell.angle_alpha   90.00
_cell.angle_beta   90.00
_cell.angle_gamma   90.00
#
_symmetry.space_group_name_H-M   'P 1'
#
loop_
_entity.id
_entity.type
_entity.pdbx_description
1 polymer ?
#
loop_
_entity_poly.entity_id
_entity_poly.type
_entity_poly.pdbx_seq_one_letter_code
_entity_poly.pdbx_strand_id
1 'polypeptide(L)'
;MQQGSGGLIDLLLSSDSFYELVSTVQYLDAIQSYNTDAIEQLTALCDELKQTQSDLQTQMQQAETERQNASDALAQAQAARDQLQEQIDAQAAAEAAERQAAVEAAQAAAASDATFTTESGTDAQVVAPTENDPDPVDYGADWGARIDAYLAGSPLAGHGSTFAEAAEAYGVDPRFSPAISAVESSKGLYCFKPYNAWGWGSTGWSSWDEAIWAHVSGLASGYGGQLTLAAAQKYCPPSANQWYSSVLANMEMI
;
A
#
# COMPACT_ATOMS: atom_id res chain seq x y z
N MET A 1 -2.16 69.73 3.20
CA MET A 1 -1.49 70.12 4.46
C MET A 1 -0.39 71.14 4.15
N GLN A 2 -0.67 72.43 4.30
CA GLN A 2 0.31 73.52 4.19
C GLN A 2 0.60 74.04 5.60
N GLN A 3 1.55 73.44 6.32
CA GLN A 3 2.04 74.00 7.60
C GLN A 3 3.57 73.96 7.78
N GLY A 4 4.34 73.44 6.82
CA GLY A 4 5.80 73.33 6.95
C GLY A 4 6.63 74.50 6.41
N SER A 5 6.10 75.34 5.52
CA SER A 5 6.95 76.30 4.78
C SER A 5 7.37 77.53 5.59
N GLY A 6 6.61 77.93 6.62
CA GLY A 6 6.90 79.13 7.41
C GLY A 6 8.12 79.00 8.32
N GLY A 7 8.29 77.85 8.99
CA GLY A 7 9.42 77.62 9.90
C GLY A 7 10.75 77.33 9.20
N LEU A 8 10.70 76.77 7.98
CA LEU A 8 11.90 76.53 7.17
C LEU A 8 12.49 77.84 6.62
N ILE A 9 11.64 78.78 6.23
CA ILE A 9 12.08 80.11 5.79
C ILE A 9 12.70 80.88 6.96
N ASP A 10 12.15 80.76 8.16
CA ASP A 10 12.71 81.38 9.37
C ASP A 10 14.05 80.74 9.80
N LEU A 11 14.16 79.41 9.73
CA LEU A 11 15.42 78.69 9.96
C LEU A 11 16.51 79.09 8.95
N LEU A 12 16.15 79.23 7.66
CA LEU A 12 17.05 79.68 6.60
C LEU A 12 17.46 81.15 6.78
N LEU A 13 16.55 82.03 7.22
CA LEU A 13 16.85 83.44 7.45
C LEU A 13 17.61 83.69 8.76
N SER A 14 17.58 82.74 9.70
CA SER A 14 18.29 82.80 10.99
C SER A 14 19.76 82.33 10.94
N SER A 15 20.25 81.85 9.79
CA SER A 15 21.63 81.38 9.64
C SER A 15 22.65 82.52 9.77
N ASP A 16 23.69 82.33 10.59
CA ASP A 16 24.67 83.38 10.94
C ASP A 16 25.67 83.67 9.80
N SER A 17 25.75 82.78 8.80
CA SER A 17 26.61 82.96 7.63
C SER A 17 26.05 82.30 6.37
N PHE A 18 26.48 82.77 5.20
CA PHE A 18 26.14 82.15 3.90
C PHE A 18 26.57 80.68 3.83
N TYR A 19 27.65 80.31 4.52
CA TYR A 19 28.10 78.91 4.58
C TYR A 19 27.11 78.03 5.34
N GLU A 20 26.63 78.49 6.50
CA GLU A 20 25.64 77.76 7.31
C GLU A 20 24.28 77.65 6.59
N LEU A 21 23.87 78.71 5.88
CA LEU A 21 22.70 78.69 5.00
C LEU A 21 22.83 77.58 3.93
N VAL A 22 23.96 77.53 3.22
CA VAL A 22 24.19 76.54 2.15
C VAL A 22 24.23 75.11 2.72
N SER A 23 24.88 74.90 3.86
CA SER A 23 24.90 73.60 4.54
C SER A 23 23.52 73.17 5.03
N THR A 24 22.71 74.09 5.54
CA THR A 24 21.34 73.81 5.99
C THR A 24 20.44 73.44 4.80
N VAL A 25 20.55 74.15 3.67
CA VAL A 25 19.84 73.80 2.43
C VAL A 25 20.24 72.41 1.94
N GLN A 26 21.54 72.09 1.88
CA GLN A 26 22.03 70.77 1.46
C GLN A 26 21.56 69.64 2.37
N TYR A 27 21.53 69.89 3.69
CA TYR A 27 21.05 68.91 4.65
C TYR A 27 19.54 68.65 4.54
N LEU A 28 18.75 69.71 4.35
CA LEU A 28 17.31 69.60 4.14
C LEU A 28 16.97 68.87 2.84
N ASP A 29 17.72 69.15 1.76
CA ASP A 29 17.60 68.45 0.48
C ASP A 29 17.93 66.95 0.64
N ALA A 30 19.01 66.62 1.35
CA ALA A 30 19.39 65.24 1.64
C ALA A 30 18.34 64.49 2.48
N ILE A 31 17.76 65.12 3.51
CA ILE A 31 16.68 64.52 4.31
C ILE A 31 15.41 64.35 3.48
N GLN A 32 15.04 65.34 2.68
CA GLN A 32 13.85 65.26 1.83
C GLN A 32 14.00 64.13 0.80
N SER A 33 15.16 63.98 0.18
CA SER A 33 15.46 62.86 -0.71
C SER A 33 15.34 61.53 0.02
N TYR A 34 16.02 61.38 1.17
CA TYR A 34 15.97 60.14 1.97
C TYR A 34 14.55 59.77 2.41
N ASN A 35 13.78 60.75 2.90
CA ASN A 35 12.41 60.52 3.33
C ASN A 35 11.50 60.16 2.14
N THR A 36 11.72 60.76 0.98
CA THR A 36 10.98 60.44 -0.25
C THR A 36 11.28 59.00 -0.68
N ASP A 37 12.56 58.63 -0.73
CA ASP A 37 13.00 57.27 -1.06
C ASP A 37 12.43 56.23 -0.07
N ALA A 38 12.40 56.55 1.22
CA ALA A 38 11.84 55.67 2.26
C ALA A 38 10.31 55.50 2.12
N ILE A 39 9.58 56.57 1.77
CA ILE A 39 8.14 56.51 1.52
C ILE A 39 7.84 55.68 0.26
N GLU A 40 8.64 55.84 -0.79
CA GLU A 40 8.52 55.03 -2.02
C GLU A 40 8.75 53.55 -1.73
N GLN A 41 9.78 53.22 -0.95
CA GLN A 41 10.04 51.83 -0.52
C GLN A 41 8.91 51.26 0.34
N LEU A 42 8.39 52.01 1.31
CA LEU A 42 7.26 51.58 2.13
C LEU A 42 6.00 51.34 1.29
N THR A 43 5.76 52.20 0.30
CA THR A 43 4.64 52.05 -0.63
C THR A 43 4.80 50.78 -1.46
N ALA A 44 5.99 50.55 -2.02
CA ALA A 44 6.30 49.33 -2.77
C ALA A 44 6.11 48.06 -1.93
N LEU A 45 6.61 48.05 -0.69
CA LEU A 45 6.43 46.92 0.22
C LEU A 45 4.96 46.70 0.59
N CYS A 46 4.18 47.77 0.78
CA CYS A 46 2.74 47.65 1.04
C CYS A 46 2.01 47.01 -0.15
N ASP A 47 2.39 47.37 -1.38
CA ASP A 47 1.76 46.82 -2.58
C ASP A 47 2.19 45.37 -2.82
N GLU A 48 3.46 45.03 -2.59
CA GLU A 48 3.96 43.65 -2.62
C GLU A 48 3.26 42.77 -1.57
N LEU A 49 3.06 43.29 -0.35
CA LEU A 49 2.37 42.57 0.70
C LEU A 49 0.90 42.31 0.36
N LYS A 50 0.20 43.29 -0.22
CA LYS A 50 -1.18 43.09 -0.71
C LYS A 50 -1.24 42.05 -1.82
N GLN A 51 -0.31 42.10 -2.77
CA GLN A 51 -0.24 41.14 -3.86
C GLN A 51 -0.01 39.73 -3.31
N THR A 52 0.96 39.59 -2.40
CA THR A 52 1.29 38.31 -1.74
C THR A 52 0.09 37.77 -0.95
N GLN A 53 -0.66 38.61 -0.24
CA GLN A 53 -1.86 38.20 0.47
C GLN A 53 -2.96 37.70 -0.48
N SER A 54 -3.17 38.39 -1.60
CA SER A 54 -4.14 37.99 -2.62
C SER A 54 -3.77 36.65 -3.27
N ASP A 55 -2.48 36.48 -3.60
CA ASP A 55 -1.96 35.25 -4.21
C ASP A 55 -2.06 34.08 -3.24
N LEU A 56 -1.70 34.29 -1.96
CA LEU A 56 -1.82 33.28 -0.92
C LEU A 56 -3.28 32.85 -0.72
N GLN A 57 -4.22 33.79 -0.68
CA GLN A 57 -5.64 33.47 -0.55
C GLN A 57 -6.13 32.61 -1.73
N THR A 58 -5.69 32.93 -2.94
CA THR A 58 -6.02 32.15 -4.14
C THR A 58 -5.44 30.73 -4.07
N GLN A 59 -4.17 30.61 -3.68
CA GLN A 59 -3.51 29.31 -3.52
C GLN A 59 -4.18 28.46 -2.44
N MET A 60 -4.58 29.06 -1.32
CA MET A 60 -5.30 28.35 -0.25
C MET A 60 -6.65 27.80 -0.74
N GLN A 61 -7.40 28.57 -1.54
CA GLN A 61 -8.68 28.09 -2.09
C GLN A 61 -8.48 26.96 -3.11
N GLN A 62 -7.45 27.05 -3.95
CA GLN A 62 -7.10 25.99 -4.89
C GLN A 62 -6.69 24.71 -4.17
N ALA A 63 -5.79 24.82 -3.19
CA ALA A 63 -5.33 23.68 -2.40
C ALA A 63 -6.48 22.99 -1.65
N GLU A 64 -7.42 23.75 -1.09
CA GLU A 64 -8.59 23.17 -0.41
C GLU A 64 -9.52 22.45 -1.39
N THR A 65 -9.71 23.01 -2.59
CA THR A 65 -10.49 22.36 -3.65
C THR A 65 -9.83 21.06 -4.10
N GLU A 66 -8.52 21.06 -4.32
CA GLU A 66 -7.75 19.86 -4.67
C GLU A 66 -7.80 18.80 -3.58
N ARG A 67 -7.67 19.21 -2.30
CA ARG A 67 -7.80 18.33 -1.14
C ARG A 67 -9.17 17.65 -1.11
N GLN A 68 -10.24 18.41 -1.37
CA GLN A 68 -11.59 17.86 -1.40
C GLN A 68 -11.77 16.88 -2.56
N ASN A 69 -11.33 17.25 -3.77
CA ASN A 69 -11.38 16.37 -4.94
C ASN A 69 -10.62 15.05 -4.71
N ALA A 70 -9.44 15.12 -4.09
CA ALA A 70 -8.65 13.94 -3.76
C ALA A 70 -9.35 13.05 -2.71
N SER A 71 -9.97 13.66 -1.70
CA SER A 71 -10.76 12.96 -0.70
C SER A 71 -11.95 12.22 -1.31
N ASP A 72 -12.68 12.89 -2.22
CA ASP A 72 -13.85 12.31 -2.87
C ASP A 72 -13.45 11.18 -3.83
N ALA A 73 -12.35 11.35 -4.57
CA ALA A 73 -11.78 10.30 -5.43
C ALA A 73 -11.35 9.07 -4.62
N LEU A 74 -10.74 9.26 -3.45
CA LEU A 74 -10.37 8.15 -2.56
C LEU A 74 -11.60 7.40 -2.05
N ALA A 75 -12.64 8.13 -1.62
CA ALA A 75 -13.89 7.53 -1.15
C ALA A 75 -14.58 6.72 -2.26
N GLN A 76 -14.60 7.25 -3.49
CA GLN A 76 -15.15 6.53 -4.64
C GLN A 76 -14.36 5.26 -4.97
N ALA A 77 -13.02 5.33 -4.93
CA ALA A 77 -12.17 4.16 -5.16
C ALA A 77 -12.37 3.07 -4.10
N GLN A 78 -12.52 3.46 -2.83
CA GLN A 78 -12.83 2.53 -1.74
C GLN A 78 -14.20 1.87 -1.93
N ALA A 79 -15.23 2.66 -2.22
CA ALA A 79 -16.58 2.13 -2.48
C ALA A 79 -16.61 1.17 -3.68
N ALA A 80 -15.92 1.50 -4.77
CA ALA A 80 -15.83 0.63 -5.95
C ALA A 80 -15.13 -0.69 -5.63
N ARG A 81 -14.06 -0.65 -4.84
CA ARG A 81 -13.35 -1.85 -4.38
C ARG A 81 -14.24 -2.71 -3.49
N ASP A 82 -14.94 -2.11 -2.54
CA ASP A 82 -15.81 -2.84 -1.61
C ASP A 82 -16.98 -3.50 -2.38
N GLN A 83 -17.56 -2.83 -3.38
CA GLN A 83 -18.56 -3.42 -4.27
C GLN A 83 -18.03 -4.58 -5.10
N LEU A 84 -16.81 -4.47 -5.62
CA LEU A 84 -16.19 -5.56 -6.37
C LEU A 84 -15.90 -6.76 -5.45
N GLN A 85 -15.49 -6.50 -4.20
CA GLN A 85 -15.27 -7.54 -3.21
C GLN A 85 -16.57 -8.28 -2.87
N GLU A 86 -17.67 -7.57 -2.64
CA GLU A 86 -18.98 -8.20 -2.41
C GLU A 86 -19.42 -9.09 -3.58
N GLN A 87 -19.11 -8.69 -4.82
CA GLN A 87 -19.40 -9.50 -6.02
C GLN A 87 -18.53 -10.76 -6.07
N ILE A 88 -17.24 -10.64 -5.77
CA ILE A 88 -16.31 -11.78 -5.72
C ILE A 88 -16.73 -12.76 -4.62
N ASP A 89 -17.08 -12.27 -3.43
CA ASP A 89 -17.51 -13.11 -2.30
C ASP A 89 -18.83 -13.82 -2.61
N ALA A 90 -19.78 -13.12 -3.25
CA ALA A 90 -21.04 -13.72 -3.69
C ALA A 90 -20.82 -14.80 -4.75
N GLN A 91 -19.90 -14.57 -5.70
CA GLN A 91 -19.54 -15.54 -6.72
C GLN A 91 -18.86 -16.77 -6.10
N ALA A 92 -17.89 -16.57 -5.20
CA ALA A 92 -17.19 -17.66 -4.52
C ALA A 92 -18.16 -18.51 -3.66
N ALA A 93 -19.11 -17.87 -2.98
CA ALA A 93 -20.14 -18.59 -2.22
C ALA A 93 -21.08 -19.40 -3.14
N ALA A 94 -21.42 -18.87 -4.31
CA ALA A 94 -22.23 -19.58 -5.30
C ALA A 94 -21.47 -20.79 -5.89
N GLU A 95 -20.21 -20.60 -6.26
CA GLU A 95 -19.34 -21.67 -6.79
C GLU A 95 -19.10 -22.77 -5.74
N ALA A 96 -18.91 -22.40 -4.47
CA ALA A 96 -18.78 -23.36 -3.36
C ALA A 96 -20.07 -24.17 -3.15
N ALA A 97 -21.23 -23.52 -3.21
CA ALA A 97 -22.52 -24.22 -3.09
C ALA A 97 -22.77 -25.17 -4.28
N GLU A 98 -22.40 -24.75 -5.50
CA GLU A 98 -22.48 -25.61 -6.68
C GLU A 98 -21.54 -26.81 -6.58
N ARG A 99 -20.32 -26.60 -6.07
CA ARG A 99 -19.36 -27.68 -5.83
C ARG A 99 -19.87 -28.67 -4.78
N GLN A 100 -20.43 -28.17 -3.67
CA GLN A 100 -20.99 -29.04 -2.63
C GLN A 100 -22.15 -29.88 -3.19
N ALA A 101 -23.05 -29.29 -3.97
CA ALA A 101 -24.13 -30.01 -4.63
C ALA A 101 -23.61 -31.08 -5.63
N ALA A 102 -22.52 -30.78 -6.35
CA ALA A 102 -21.89 -31.73 -7.27
C ALA A 102 -21.24 -32.90 -6.51
N VAL A 103 -20.59 -32.64 -5.37
CA VAL A 103 -20.01 -33.68 -4.51
C VAL A 103 -21.11 -34.55 -3.91
N GLU A 104 -22.18 -33.97 -3.38
CA GLU A 104 -23.33 -34.71 -2.86
C GLU A 104 -23.97 -35.60 -3.95
N ALA A 105 -24.12 -35.08 -5.17
CA ALA A 105 -24.62 -35.85 -6.30
C ALA A 105 -23.68 -37.00 -6.70
N ALA A 106 -22.36 -36.76 -6.68
CA ALA A 106 -21.36 -37.79 -6.96
C ALA A 106 -21.32 -38.87 -5.87
N GLN A 107 -21.45 -38.50 -4.60
CA GLN A 107 -21.54 -39.43 -3.47
C GLN A 107 -22.83 -40.25 -3.53
N ALA A 108 -23.97 -39.64 -3.86
CA ALA A 108 -25.22 -40.35 -4.07
C ALA A 108 -25.14 -41.34 -5.24
N ALA A 109 -24.42 -41.00 -6.32
CA ALA A 109 -24.15 -41.90 -7.43
C ALA A 109 -23.19 -43.04 -7.03
N ALA A 110 -22.14 -42.77 -6.25
CA ALA A 110 -21.22 -43.81 -5.76
C ALA A 110 -21.88 -44.78 -4.76
N ALA A 111 -22.84 -44.31 -3.96
CA ALA A 111 -23.64 -45.16 -3.07
C ALA A 111 -24.55 -46.17 -3.80
N SER A 112 -24.65 -46.10 -5.14
CA SER A 112 -25.37 -47.08 -5.97
C SER A 112 -24.54 -48.32 -6.36
N ASP A 113 -23.41 -48.57 -5.70
CA ASP A 113 -22.61 -49.82 -5.77
C ASP A 113 -22.13 -50.17 -7.19
N ALA A 114 -21.80 -49.14 -7.99
CA ALA A 114 -21.25 -49.32 -9.33
C ALA A 114 -19.81 -49.85 -9.25
N THR A 115 -19.63 -51.13 -9.56
CA THR A 115 -18.33 -51.79 -9.68
C THR A 115 -17.98 -51.92 -11.16
N PHE A 116 -16.74 -51.62 -11.55
CA PHE A 116 -16.26 -51.83 -12.92
C PHE A 116 -15.07 -52.78 -12.94
N THR A 117 -15.11 -53.75 -13.85
CA THR A 117 -14.07 -54.77 -13.99
C THR A 117 -12.92 -54.23 -14.84
N THR A 118 -11.73 -54.15 -14.26
CA THR A 118 -10.52 -53.70 -14.97
C THR A 118 -10.01 -54.75 -15.95
N GLU A 119 -9.22 -54.37 -16.96
CA GLU A 119 -8.68 -55.30 -17.98
C GLU A 119 -7.84 -56.46 -17.40
N SER A 120 -7.39 -56.34 -16.14
CA SER A 120 -6.68 -57.40 -15.41
C SER A 120 -7.60 -58.34 -14.63
N GLY A 121 -8.93 -58.27 -14.83
CA GLY A 121 -9.91 -59.16 -14.19
C GLY A 121 -10.09 -58.92 -12.69
N THR A 122 -9.71 -57.74 -12.19
CA THR A 122 -9.89 -57.34 -10.80
C THR A 122 -11.00 -56.30 -10.70
N ASP A 123 -11.96 -56.50 -9.80
CA ASP A 123 -13.05 -55.57 -9.54
C ASP A 123 -12.55 -54.39 -8.72
N ALA A 124 -12.71 -53.17 -9.25
CA ALA A 124 -12.35 -51.93 -8.58
C ALA A 124 -13.63 -51.17 -8.17
N GLN A 125 -13.68 -50.73 -6.91
CA GLN A 125 -14.82 -50.01 -6.34
C GLN A 125 -14.70 -48.50 -6.64
N VAL A 126 -15.79 -47.87 -7.08
CA VAL A 126 -15.83 -46.41 -7.29
C VAL A 126 -15.93 -45.72 -5.94
N VAL A 127 -14.83 -45.15 -5.45
CA VAL A 127 -14.78 -44.35 -4.21
C VAL A 127 -15.03 -42.88 -4.56
N ALA A 128 -16.04 -42.25 -3.94
CA ALA A 128 -16.28 -40.81 -4.08
C ALA A 128 -15.32 -39.99 -3.20
N PRO A 129 -14.89 -38.79 -3.62
CA PRO A 129 -14.12 -37.87 -2.80
C PRO A 129 -14.90 -37.46 -1.53
N THR A 130 -14.21 -37.33 -0.39
CA THR A 130 -14.83 -36.99 0.90
C THR A 130 -14.68 -35.50 1.22
N GLU A 131 -15.64 -34.90 1.95
CA GLU A 131 -15.71 -33.45 2.30
C GLU A 131 -14.49 -32.85 3.05
N ASN A 132 -13.47 -33.64 3.37
CA ASN A 132 -12.19 -33.15 3.93
C ASN A 132 -11.09 -32.96 2.89
N ASP A 133 -11.39 -33.19 1.62
CA ASP A 133 -10.53 -32.70 0.55
C ASP A 133 -10.84 -31.20 0.42
N PRO A 134 -9.89 -30.28 0.79
CA PRO A 134 -9.93 -28.96 0.17
C PRO A 134 -10.06 -29.20 -1.33
N ASP A 135 -10.72 -28.30 -2.07
CA ASP A 135 -10.80 -28.38 -3.53
C ASP A 135 -9.56 -29.06 -4.07
N PRO A 136 -9.66 -30.01 -5.01
CA PRO A 136 -8.48 -30.33 -5.78
C PRO A 136 -8.12 -29.02 -6.48
N VAL A 137 -7.28 -28.19 -5.80
CA VAL A 137 -6.16 -27.56 -6.43
C VAL A 137 -5.65 -28.67 -7.30
N ASP A 138 -5.71 -28.44 -8.61
CA ASP A 138 -5.01 -29.30 -9.52
C ASP A 138 -3.57 -29.30 -9.01
N TYR A 139 -3.24 -30.31 -8.20
CA TYR A 139 -1.90 -30.71 -7.82
C TYR A 139 -1.23 -31.33 -9.06
N GLY A 140 -1.77 -31.07 -10.26
CA GLY A 140 -1.15 -31.23 -11.56
C GLY A 140 0.30 -30.79 -11.50
N ALA A 141 1.14 -31.81 -11.29
CA ALA A 141 2.54 -32.03 -11.62
C ALA A 141 3.58 -30.89 -11.58
N ASP A 142 3.30 -29.61 -11.27
CA ASP A 142 4.33 -28.57 -11.47
C ASP A 142 4.27 -27.32 -10.57
N TRP A 143 3.63 -27.40 -9.39
CA TRP A 143 3.72 -26.29 -8.42
C TRP A 143 5.15 -26.03 -7.96
N GLY A 144 5.94 -27.09 -7.79
CA GLY A 144 7.35 -26.97 -7.43
C GLY A 144 8.13 -26.10 -8.40
N ALA A 145 8.02 -26.34 -9.72
CA ALA A 145 8.78 -25.56 -10.71
C ALA A 145 8.21 -24.15 -10.90
N ARG A 146 6.90 -23.95 -10.81
CA ARG A 146 6.29 -22.60 -10.87
C ARG A 146 6.77 -21.73 -9.71
N ILE A 147 6.74 -22.27 -8.49
CA ILE A 147 7.24 -21.58 -7.31
C ILE A 147 8.75 -21.36 -7.46
N ASP A 148 9.52 -22.34 -7.93
CA ASP A 148 10.97 -22.17 -8.13
C ASP A 148 11.31 -21.08 -9.14
N ALA A 149 10.60 -21.05 -10.28
CA ALA A 149 10.72 -20.00 -11.29
C ALA A 149 10.38 -18.62 -10.72
N TYR A 150 9.33 -18.53 -9.91
CA TYR A 150 8.98 -17.30 -9.21
C TYR A 150 10.06 -16.89 -8.18
N LEU A 151 10.67 -17.84 -7.47
CA LEU A 151 11.70 -17.58 -6.46
C LEU A 151 13.10 -17.36 -7.05
N ALA A 152 13.29 -17.55 -8.36
CA ALA A 152 14.58 -17.44 -9.02
C ALA A 152 15.30 -16.11 -8.70
N GLY A 153 16.60 -16.21 -8.39
CA GLY A 153 17.44 -15.07 -8.04
C GLY A 153 17.27 -14.54 -6.61
N SER A 154 16.47 -15.21 -5.77
CA SER A 154 16.32 -14.88 -4.34
C SER A 154 17.03 -15.89 -3.43
N PRO A 155 17.21 -15.59 -2.14
CA PRO A 155 17.69 -16.56 -1.16
C PRO A 155 16.83 -17.82 -1.01
N LEU A 156 15.57 -17.78 -1.43
CA LEU A 156 14.65 -18.92 -1.46
C LEU A 156 14.67 -19.69 -2.80
N ALA A 157 15.49 -19.30 -3.77
CA ALA A 157 15.64 -20.05 -5.02
C ALA A 157 16.08 -21.50 -4.75
N GLY A 158 15.49 -22.46 -5.46
CA GLY A 158 15.70 -23.90 -5.27
C GLY A 158 14.72 -24.56 -4.30
N HIS A 159 13.92 -23.80 -3.54
CA HIS A 159 13.00 -24.34 -2.53
C HIS A 159 11.55 -24.50 -3.02
N GLY A 160 11.30 -24.36 -4.32
CA GLY A 160 9.94 -24.46 -4.87
C GLY A 160 9.25 -25.79 -4.57
N SER A 161 9.97 -26.92 -4.68
CA SER A 161 9.45 -28.24 -4.29
C SER A 161 9.11 -28.32 -2.81
N THR A 162 9.96 -27.78 -1.93
CA THR A 162 9.72 -27.77 -0.49
C THR A 162 8.45 -27.00 -0.12
N PHE A 163 8.17 -25.87 -0.78
CA PHE A 163 6.92 -25.15 -0.59
C PHE A 163 5.71 -25.96 -1.07
N ALA A 164 5.80 -26.58 -2.24
CA ALA A 164 4.72 -27.39 -2.80
C ALA A 164 4.40 -28.61 -1.91
N GLU A 165 5.44 -29.34 -1.48
CA GLU A 165 5.31 -30.51 -0.59
C GLU A 165 4.71 -30.12 0.76
N ALA A 166 5.16 -29.01 1.36
CA ALA A 166 4.59 -28.54 2.62
C ALA A 166 3.14 -28.09 2.45
N ALA A 167 2.82 -27.41 1.34
CA ALA A 167 1.46 -26.94 1.06
C ALA A 167 0.48 -28.10 0.85
N GLU A 168 0.90 -29.12 0.11
CA GLU A 168 0.17 -30.38 -0.04
C GLU A 168 -0.05 -31.06 1.32
N ALA A 169 1.02 -31.22 2.11
CA ALA A 169 0.97 -31.90 3.40
C ALA A 169 0.00 -31.25 4.42
N TYR A 170 -0.23 -29.94 4.32
CA TYR A 170 -1.07 -29.19 5.26
C TYR A 170 -2.36 -28.61 4.65
N GLY A 171 -2.66 -28.91 3.37
CA GLY A 171 -3.86 -28.39 2.71
C GLY A 171 -3.86 -26.87 2.55
N VAL A 172 -2.70 -26.28 2.27
CA VAL A 172 -2.51 -24.83 2.08
C VAL A 172 -2.42 -24.52 0.59
N ASP A 173 -2.91 -23.35 0.14
CA ASP A 173 -2.68 -22.89 -1.23
C ASP A 173 -1.15 -22.76 -1.46
N PRO A 174 -0.58 -23.50 -2.44
CA PRO A 174 0.87 -23.56 -2.65
C PRO A 174 1.50 -22.20 -2.98
N ARG A 175 0.71 -21.23 -3.44
CA ARG A 175 1.17 -19.87 -3.75
C ARG A 175 1.24 -18.97 -2.52
N PHE A 176 0.49 -19.28 -1.46
CA PHE A 176 0.27 -18.37 -0.33
C PHE A 176 1.54 -18.09 0.46
N SER A 177 2.25 -19.14 0.89
CA SER A 177 3.49 -18.98 1.66
C SER A 177 4.63 -18.34 0.84
N PRO A 178 4.89 -18.71 -0.42
CA PRO A 178 5.85 -18.00 -1.28
C PRO A 178 5.48 -16.52 -1.51
N ALA A 179 4.20 -16.21 -1.73
CA ALA A 179 3.75 -14.84 -1.96
C ALA A 179 3.94 -13.95 -0.71
N ILE A 180 3.64 -14.46 0.49
CA ILE A 180 3.92 -13.74 1.74
C ILE A 180 5.43 -13.47 1.86
N SER A 181 6.28 -14.44 1.53
CA SER A 181 7.74 -14.25 1.60
C SER A 181 8.24 -13.09 0.73
N ALA A 182 7.60 -12.86 -0.42
CA ALA A 182 7.92 -11.75 -1.30
C ALA A 182 7.50 -10.40 -0.71
N VAL A 183 6.30 -10.32 -0.13
CA VAL A 183 5.77 -9.11 0.51
C VAL A 183 6.59 -8.73 1.75
N GLU A 184 6.96 -9.72 2.57
CA GLU A 184 7.56 -9.48 3.89
C GLU A 184 9.08 -9.27 3.85
N SER A 185 9.78 -9.91 2.92
CA SER A 185 11.25 -9.89 2.91
C SER A 185 11.89 -9.87 1.52
N SER A 186 11.11 -9.61 0.47
CA SER A 186 11.59 -9.75 -0.91
C SER A 186 12.18 -11.15 -1.17
N LYS A 187 11.41 -12.19 -0.79
CA LYS A 187 11.74 -13.61 -0.99
C LYS A 187 12.98 -14.05 -0.20
N GLY A 188 13.10 -13.56 1.03
CA GLY A 188 14.19 -13.89 1.95
C GLY A 188 15.41 -12.97 1.88
N LEU A 189 15.40 -11.93 1.03
CA LEU A 189 16.53 -11.00 0.89
C LEU A 189 16.73 -10.12 2.15
N TYR A 190 15.63 -9.72 2.79
CA TYR A 190 15.64 -8.83 3.95
C TYR A 190 14.96 -9.49 5.15
N CYS A 191 15.64 -10.43 5.79
CA CYS A 191 15.13 -11.12 6.97
C CYS A 191 15.59 -10.43 8.27
N PHE A 192 14.69 -10.29 9.24
CA PHE A 192 15.02 -9.73 10.57
C PHE A 192 15.72 -10.76 11.49
N LYS A 193 15.54 -12.06 11.21
CA LYS A 193 16.16 -13.20 11.90
C LYS A 193 16.61 -14.25 10.87
N PRO A 194 17.56 -15.12 11.23
CA PRO A 194 18.01 -16.20 10.34
C PRO A 194 16.83 -17.02 9.81
N TYR A 195 16.78 -17.19 8.49
CA TYR A 195 15.79 -18.00 7.76
C TYR A 195 14.32 -17.60 8.00
N ASN A 196 14.03 -16.34 8.35
CA ASN A 196 12.66 -15.86 8.56
C ASN A 196 12.22 -14.90 7.44
N ALA A 197 11.72 -15.47 6.35
CA ALA A 197 11.28 -14.72 5.18
C ALA A 197 9.89 -14.07 5.32
N TRP A 198 9.15 -14.36 6.40
CA TRP A 198 7.75 -13.97 6.55
C TRP A 198 7.50 -13.00 7.70
N GLY A 199 8.54 -12.56 8.41
CA GLY A 199 8.33 -11.73 9.61
C GLY A 199 7.64 -12.51 10.75
N TRP A 200 7.72 -13.84 10.74
CA TRP A 200 6.89 -14.68 11.59
C TRP A 200 7.36 -14.68 13.04
N GLY A 201 6.54 -14.11 13.93
CA GLY A 201 6.79 -14.08 15.36
C GLY A 201 8.13 -13.41 15.73
N SER A 202 8.88 -14.03 16.63
CA SER A 202 10.20 -13.54 17.09
C SER A 202 11.33 -14.55 16.83
N THR A 203 11.07 -15.50 15.93
CA THR A 203 11.87 -16.72 15.77
C THR A 203 12.82 -16.61 14.56
N GLY A 204 13.90 -17.39 14.61
CA GLY A 204 14.68 -17.77 13.43
C GLY A 204 14.88 -19.28 13.42
N TRP A 205 15.23 -19.83 12.27
CA TRP A 205 15.41 -21.27 12.07
C TRP A 205 16.85 -21.61 11.71
N SER A 206 17.14 -22.91 11.56
CA SER A 206 18.47 -23.39 11.16
C SER A 206 18.61 -23.56 9.65
N SER A 207 17.50 -23.64 8.91
CA SER A 207 17.47 -23.75 7.45
C SER A 207 16.18 -23.19 6.85
N TRP A 208 16.19 -22.93 5.53
CA TRP A 208 15.00 -22.54 4.79
C TRP A 208 13.94 -23.64 4.80
N ASP A 209 14.32 -24.90 4.63
CA ASP A 209 13.37 -26.00 4.63
C ASP A 209 12.62 -26.10 5.97
N GLU A 210 13.34 -26.03 7.09
CA GLU A 210 12.73 -26.02 8.43
C GLU A 210 11.73 -24.86 8.58
N ALA A 211 12.12 -23.68 8.11
CA ALA A 211 11.29 -22.48 8.19
C ALA A 211 10.05 -22.55 7.29
N ILE A 212 10.17 -23.10 6.07
CA ILE A 212 9.07 -23.29 5.13
C ILE A 212 8.02 -24.23 5.73
N TRP A 213 8.45 -25.40 6.20
CA TRP A 213 7.57 -26.37 6.84
C TRP A 213 6.87 -25.78 8.07
N ALA A 214 7.61 -25.04 8.90
CA ALA A 214 7.04 -24.38 10.07
C ALA A 214 6.01 -23.30 9.68
N HIS A 215 6.31 -22.44 8.72
CA HIS A 215 5.42 -21.36 8.30
C HIS A 215 4.14 -21.91 7.65
N VAL A 216 4.25 -22.88 6.75
CA VAL A 216 3.09 -23.49 6.08
C VAL A 216 2.17 -24.19 7.09
N SER A 217 2.72 -24.95 8.03
CA SER A 217 1.93 -25.55 9.13
C SER A 217 1.22 -24.51 10.00
N GLY A 218 1.87 -23.36 10.21
CA GLY A 218 1.32 -22.21 10.93
C GLY A 218 0.17 -21.55 10.18
N LEU A 219 0.25 -21.45 8.85
CA LEU A 219 -0.83 -20.94 8.00
C LEU A 219 -2.04 -21.86 8.01
N ALA A 220 -1.85 -23.18 7.95
CA ALA A 220 -2.93 -24.15 8.03
C ALA A 220 -3.67 -24.04 9.38
N SER A 221 -2.93 -24.12 10.48
CA SER A 221 -3.50 -24.12 11.83
C SER A 221 -4.06 -22.76 12.28
N GLY A 222 -3.45 -21.66 11.83
CA GLY A 222 -3.77 -20.33 12.33
C GLY A 222 -4.61 -19.47 11.39
N TYR A 223 -4.60 -19.75 10.09
CA TYR A 223 -5.08 -18.83 9.05
C TYR A 223 -5.98 -19.49 8.00
N GLY A 224 -6.24 -20.80 8.14
CA GLY A 224 -7.14 -21.54 7.25
C GLY A 224 -6.52 -21.95 5.91
N GLY A 225 -5.21 -21.78 5.73
CA GLY A 225 -4.47 -22.27 4.56
C GLY A 225 -4.70 -21.51 3.25
N GLN A 226 -5.57 -20.49 3.22
CA GLN A 226 -5.85 -19.69 2.04
C GLN A 226 -5.78 -18.19 2.34
N LEU A 227 -5.53 -17.39 1.31
CA LEU A 227 -5.57 -15.94 1.44
C LEU A 227 -7.03 -15.48 1.61
N THR A 228 -7.32 -14.92 2.78
CA THR A 228 -8.61 -14.29 3.08
C THR A 228 -8.38 -12.93 3.74
N LEU A 229 -9.36 -12.03 3.68
CA LEU A 229 -9.30 -10.77 4.42
C LEU A 229 -9.18 -11.00 5.93
N ALA A 230 -9.82 -12.05 6.46
CA ALA A 230 -9.69 -12.43 7.87
C ALA A 230 -8.26 -12.86 8.21
N ALA A 231 -7.61 -13.64 7.35
CA ALA A 231 -6.20 -13.99 7.49
C ALA A 231 -5.31 -12.74 7.45
N ALA A 232 -5.56 -11.81 6.52
CA ALA A 232 -4.81 -10.55 6.42
C ALA A 232 -5.01 -9.64 7.65
N GLN A 233 -6.24 -9.54 8.17
CA GLN A 233 -6.57 -8.80 9.39
C GLN A 233 -5.82 -9.35 10.61
N LYS A 234 -5.64 -10.68 10.66
CA LYS A 234 -4.90 -11.37 11.72
C LYS A 234 -3.38 -11.25 11.54
N TYR A 235 -2.90 -11.29 10.30
CA TYR A 235 -1.46 -11.28 9.99
C TYR A 235 -0.87 -9.87 10.09
N CYS A 236 -1.55 -8.88 9.51
CA CYS A 236 -1.09 -7.50 9.44
C CYS A 236 -2.21 -6.50 9.77
N PRO A 237 -2.67 -6.41 11.05
CA PRO A 237 -3.87 -5.66 11.42
C PRO A 237 -3.90 -4.19 11.02
N PRO A 238 -2.80 -3.41 11.12
CA PRO A 238 -2.80 -1.98 10.77
C PRO A 238 -2.96 -1.70 9.26
N SER A 239 -2.63 -2.66 8.41
CA SER A 239 -2.59 -2.49 6.95
C SER A 239 -3.13 -3.71 6.19
N ALA A 240 -4.11 -4.41 6.80
CA ALA A 240 -4.64 -5.68 6.33
C ALA A 240 -5.07 -5.68 4.86
N ASN A 241 -5.75 -4.61 4.43
CA ASN A 241 -6.20 -4.46 3.05
C ASN A 241 -5.03 -4.33 2.05
N GLN A 242 -4.02 -3.52 2.38
CA GLN A 242 -2.85 -3.34 1.53
C GLN A 242 -2.03 -4.64 1.48
N TRP A 243 -1.89 -5.30 2.62
CA TRP A 243 -1.21 -6.59 2.71
C TRP A 243 -1.91 -7.65 1.87
N TYR A 244 -3.24 -7.77 2.01
CA TYR A 244 -4.06 -8.69 1.22
C TYR A 244 -3.87 -8.49 -0.28
N SER A 245 -4.02 -7.26 -0.77
CA SER A 245 -3.84 -6.95 -2.20
C SER A 245 -2.42 -7.25 -2.69
N SER A 246 -1.41 -7.00 -1.84
CA SER A 246 -0.01 -7.27 -2.20
C SER A 246 0.30 -8.76 -2.27
N VAL A 247 -0.25 -9.56 -1.35
CA VAL A 247 -0.11 -11.02 -1.37
C VAL A 247 -0.86 -11.60 -2.56
N LEU A 248 -2.09 -11.15 -2.83
CA LEU A 248 -2.88 -11.59 -4.00
C LEU A 248 -2.12 -11.34 -5.31
N ALA A 249 -1.59 -10.13 -5.51
CA ALA A 249 -0.81 -9.80 -6.69
C ALA A 249 0.43 -10.69 -6.84
N ASN A 250 1.05 -11.11 -5.73
CA ASN A 250 2.17 -12.06 -5.78
C ASN A 250 1.73 -13.49 -6.07
N MET A 251 0.56 -13.91 -5.59
CA MET A 251 -0.02 -15.22 -5.91
C MET A 251 -0.39 -15.33 -7.39
N GLU A 252 -0.83 -14.25 -8.03
CA GLU A 252 -1.13 -14.21 -9.47
C GLU A 252 0.12 -14.30 -10.37
N MET A 253 1.31 -14.02 -9.82
CA MET A 253 2.59 -14.11 -10.54
C MET A 253 3.24 -15.51 -10.47
N ILE A 254 2.67 -16.44 -9.71
CA ILE A 254 3.14 -17.84 -9.54
C ILE A 254 2.29 -18.76 -10.40
#